data_AF-A0A958K2Q0-F1
#
_entry.id   AF-A0A958K2Q0-F1
#
_cell.length_a   1.000
_cell.length_b   1.000
_cell.length_c   1.000
_cell.angle_alpha   90.00
_cell.angle_beta   90.00
_cell.angle_gamma   90.00
#
_symmetry.space_group_name_H-M   'P 1'
#
loop_
_entity.id
_entity.type
_entity.pdbx_description
1 polymer ?
#
loop_
_entity_poly.entity_id
_entity_poly.type
_entity_poly.pdbx_seq_one_letter_code
_entity_poly.pdbx_strand_id
1 'polypeptide(L)' 'MKQIVITPEMQKRHDEATAQGKDYYKDPQSGYMVFTAEYHRRRGHCCKSGCRHCPYTNNRP' A
#
# COMPACT_ATOMS: atom_id res chain seq x y z
N MET A 1 11.28 16.21 4.83
CA MET A 1 10.93 15.02 5.65
C MET A 1 9.64 14.46 5.07
N LYS A 2 9.70 13.51 4.13
CA LYS A 2 8.48 12.94 3.50
C LYS A 2 7.87 11.94 4.47
N GLN A 3 7.08 12.46 5.39
CA GLN A 3 6.39 11.69 6.40
C GLN A 3 5.43 10.75 5.65
N ILE A 4 5.67 9.44 5.75
CA ILE A 4 4.78 8.39 5.25
C ILE A 4 3.57 8.39 6.20
N VAL A 5 2.73 9.41 6.08
CA VAL A 5 1.51 9.52 6.90
C VAL A 5 0.44 8.73 6.15
N ILE A 6 0.18 7.52 6.63
CA ILE A 6 -1.02 6.79 6.23
C ILE A 6 -2.19 7.51 6.88
N THR A 7 -3.03 8.17 6.09
CA THR A 7 -4.23 8.79 6.63
C THR A 7 -5.34 7.75 6.79
N PRO A 8 -6.30 7.98 7.70
CA PRO A 8 -7.45 7.09 7.86
C PRO A 8 -8.23 6.88 6.56
N GLU A 9 -8.26 7.87 5.67
CA GLU A 9 -8.89 7.71 4.35
C GLU A 9 -8.10 6.79 3.43
N MET A 10 -6.76 6.87 3.43
CA MET A 10 -5.91 5.93 2.68
C MET A 10 -6.07 4.50 3.19
N GLN A 11 -6.13 4.33 4.50
CA GLN A 11 -6.37 3.03 5.12
C GLN A 11 -7.72 2.47 4.69
N LYS A 12 -8.79 3.26 4.77
CA LYS A 12 -10.12 2.85 4.32
C LYS A 12 -10.12 2.42 2.85
N ARG A 13 -9.47 3.17 1.96
CA ARG A 13 -9.39 2.81 0.53
C ARG A 13 -8.55 1.57 0.27
N HIS A 14 -7.49 1.37 1.06
CA HIS A 14 -6.70 0.13 1.05
C HIS A 14 -7.56 -1.07 1.45
N ASP A 15 -8.29 -0.97 2.57
CA ASP A 15 -9.14 -2.05 3.07
C ASP A 15 -10.27 -2.36 2.11
N GLU A 16 -10.89 -1.33 1.53
CA GLU A 16 -11.94 -1.49 0.52
C GLU A 16 -11.39 -2.14 -0.77
N ALA A 17 -10.22 -1.71 -1.24
CA ALA A 17 -9.56 -2.33 -2.39
C ALA A 17 -9.20 -3.79 -2.11
N THR A 18 -8.69 -4.09 -0.92
CA THR A 18 -8.36 -5.45 -0.50
C THR A 18 -9.61 -6.33 -0.42
N ALA A 19 -10.70 -5.84 0.18
CA ALA A 19 -11.97 -6.55 0.26
C ALA A 19 -12.62 -6.80 -1.12
N GLN A 20 -12.41 -5.89 -2.07
CA GLN A 20 -12.84 -6.05 -3.46
C GLN A 20 -11.87 -6.87 -4.32
N GLY A 21 -10.76 -7.38 -3.76
CA GLY A 21 -9.74 -8.10 -4.52
C GLY A 21 -8.99 -7.23 -5.55
N LYS A 22 -8.99 -5.91 -5.37
CA LYS A 22 -8.25 -4.96 -6.22
C LYS A 22 -6.78 -4.93 -5.82
N ASP A 23 -5.92 -4.88 -6.82
CA ASP A 23 -4.47 -4.86 -6.63
C ASP A 23 -3.94 -3.49 -6.19
N TYR A 24 -4.69 -2.41 -6.39
CA TYR A 24 -4.28 -1.04 -6.05
C TYR A 24 -5.48 -0.14 -5.73
N TYR A 25 -5.20 0.97 -5.03
CA TYR A 25 -6.11 2.09 -4.83
C TYR A 25 -5.43 3.41 -5.22
N LYS A 26 -6.22 4.43 -5.53
CA LYS A 26 -5.70 5.78 -5.77
C LYS A 26 -5.56 6.52 -4.46
N ASP A 27 -4.39 7.10 -4.25
CA ASP A 27 -4.14 7.97 -3.12
C ASP A 27 -4.89 9.29 -3.27
N PRO A 28 -5.83 9.64 -2.37
CA PRO A 28 -6.61 10.87 -2.48
C PRO A 28 -5.77 12.14 -2.32
N GLN A 29 -4.63 12.06 -1.63
CA GLN A 29 -3.78 13.23 -1.39
C GLN A 29 -2.74 13.45 -2.48
N SER A 30 -2.04 12.39 -2.86
CA SER A 30 -0.90 12.47 -3.80
C SER A 30 -1.31 12.13 -5.23
N GLY A 31 -2.48 11.54 -5.45
CA GLY A 31 -2.95 11.07 -6.76
C GLY A 31 -2.28 9.78 -7.27
N TYR A 32 -1.25 9.28 -6.58
CA TYR A 32 -0.51 8.08 -6.96
C TYR A 32 -1.35 6.80 -6.83
N MET A 33 -1.01 5.80 -7.65
CA MET A 33 -1.52 4.45 -7.47
C MET A 33 -0.70 3.74 -6.38
N VAL A 34 -1.36 3.32 -5.31
CA VAL A 34 -0.77 2.57 -4.21
C VAL A 34 -1.28 1.14 -4.26
N PHE A 35 -0.36 0.18 -4.37
CA PHE A 35 -0.71 -1.24 -4.39
C PHE A 35 -1.15 -1.72 -3.00
N THR A 36 -2.09 -2.67 -2.99
CA THR A 36 -2.57 -3.30 -1.75
C THR A 36 -1.56 -4.30 -1.20
N ALA A 37 -1.65 -4.60 0.09
CA ALA A 37 -0.79 -5.60 0.71
C ALA A 37 -1.01 -7.00 0.11
N GLU A 38 -2.22 -7.31 -0.36
CA GLU A 38 -2.55 -8.56 -1.05
C GLU A 38 -1.76 -8.71 -2.36
N TYR A 39 -1.72 -7.66 -3.18
CA TYR A 39 -0.93 -7.67 -4.42
C TYR A 39 0.54 -7.95 -4.15
N HIS A 40 1.11 -7.30 -3.14
CA HIS A 40 2.49 -7.55 -2.73
C HIS A 40 2.71 -8.97 -2.23
N ARG A 41 1.77 -9.54 -1.46
CA ARG A 41 1.81 -10.95 -1.04
C ARG A 41 1.79 -11.90 -2.24
N ARG A 42 0.92 -11.66 -3.23
CA ARG A 42 0.87 -12.45 -4.48
C ARG A 42 2.17 -12.36 -5.29
N ARG A 43 2.81 -11.18 -5.29
CA ARG A 43 4.09 -10.94 -5.96
C ARG A 43 5.27 -11.66 -5.27
N GLY A 44 5.16 -11.95 -3.98
CA GLY A 44 6.14 -12.74 -3.23
C GLY A 44 7.45 -12.03 -2.89
N HIS A 45 7.63 -10.75 -3.27
CA HIS A 45 8.83 -9.99 -2.95
C HIS A 45 8.57 -8.48 -2.82
N CYS A 46 9.40 -7.80 -2.01
CA CYS A 46 9.39 -6.35 -1.87
C CYS A 46 9.96 -5.68 -3.13
N CYS A 47 9.19 -4.78 -3.76
CA CYS A 47 9.61 -4.02 -4.93
C CYS A 47 10.50 -2.80 -4.60
N LYS A 48 10.70 -2.50 -3.31
CA LYS A 48 11.48 -1.34 -2.81
C LYS A 48 11.00 0.04 -3.31
N SER A 49 9.76 0.13 -3.81
CA SER A 49 9.19 1.38 -4.33
C SER A 49 8.70 2.35 -3.23
N GLY A 50 8.91 2.04 -1.95
CA GLY A 50 8.46 2.88 -0.84
C GLY A 50 6.94 2.89 -0.65
N CYS A 51 6.28 1.76 -0.92
CA CYS A 51 4.83 1.61 -0.75
C CYS A 51 4.43 1.75 0.73
N ARG A 52 3.29 2.40 0.98
CA ARG A 52 2.82 2.74 2.34
C ARG A 52 2.30 1.53 3.11
N HIS A 53 1.72 0.54 2.41
CA HIS A 53 1.14 -0.69 2.98
C HIS A 53 1.92 -1.94 2.57
N CYS A 54 3.23 -1.82 2.41
CA CYS A 54 4.04 -2.97 2.02
C CYS A 54 4.08 -4.00 3.17
N PRO A 55 3.68 -5.26 2.97
CA PRO A 55 3.79 -6.28 4.01
C PRO A 55 5.26 -6.61 4.35
N TYR A 56 6.21 -6.21 3.50
CA TYR A 56 7.63 -6.48 3.65
C TYR A 56 8.43 -5.32 4.28
N THR A 57 7.82 -4.17 4.60
CA THR A 57 8.57 -3.01 5.14
C THR A 57 9.18 -3.24 6.52
N ASN A 58 8.75 -4.27 7.26
CA ASN A 58 9.29 -4.60 8.58
C ASN A 58 10.35 -5.71 8.60
N ASN A 59 10.74 -6.27 7.45
CA ASN A 59 11.82 -7.27 7.41
C ASN A 59 13.13 -6.65 6.90
N ARG A 60 13.68 -5.76 7.72
CA ARG A 60 15.09 -5.37 7.63
C ARG A 60 15.83 -6.20 8.69
N PRO A 61 16.69 -7.18 8.33
CA PRO A 61 17.70 -7.64 9.28
C PRO A 61 18.63 -6.48 9.66
#